data_AF-A0AAN4ZG43-F1
#
_entry.id   AF-A0AAN4ZG43-F1
#
_cell.length_a   1.000
_cell.length_b   1.000
_cell.length_c   1.000
_cell.angle_alpha   90.00
_cell.angle_beta   90.00
_cell.angle_gamma   90.00
#
_symmetry.space_group_name_H-M   'P 1'
#
loop_
_entity.id
_entity.type
_entity.pdbx_description
1 polymer ?
#
loop_
_entity_poly.entity_id
_entity_poly.type
_entity_poly.pdbx_seq_one_letter_code
_entity_poly.pdbx_strand_id
1 'polypeptide(L)'
;MLPLKFAILVSSSRCLILIGNDCVISQMLHIQGRSHPHRHSLFELDSALASPIPHSSSPISSSSDSLLSSSNSNSNSASPRRRRVNKLDRRLSYNARIFRGMRLDGVKPSAEDVQTCRREARDAFTDASERDARLKAIDDALDTVEELIMFVPDCAATESDQFFVNELSAFLAWIYSSMRFSGYISCLDAHFRDLKDRFRRLLPAIPYTSEQRHLITLRFSQLCLEYAEMVDEESLEWCKVDMQYLDKMITVRERRNSIGKNSGCDNYEAEREERRLRDIADRMRYNLERIQLAWQDCASESRVPEKLV
;
A
#
# COMPACT_ATOMS: atom_id res chain seq x y z
N MET A 1 23.45 -15.24 -40.69
CA MET A 1 22.40 -15.16 -39.65
C MET A 1 22.71 -13.95 -38.79
N LEU A 2 21.92 -12.89 -38.90
CA LEU A 2 22.09 -11.60 -38.21
C LEU A 2 21.27 -11.60 -36.91
N PRO A 3 21.70 -10.91 -35.84
CA PRO A 3 20.94 -10.82 -34.60
C PRO A 3 19.78 -9.82 -34.75
N LEU A 4 18.59 -10.20 -34.26
CA LEU A 4 17.41 -9.36 -34.18
C LEU A 4 17.66 -8.20 -33.20
N LYS A 5 17.46 -6.97 -33.68
CA LYS A 5 17.48 -5.75 -32.88
C LYS A 5 16.08 -5.48 -32.32
N PHE A 6 15.99 -5.22 -31.02
CA PHE A 6 14.78 -4.70 -30.37
C PHE A 6 14.66 -3.19 -30.62
N ALA A 7 13.48 -2.72 -31.00
CA ALA A 7 13.18 -1.30 -31.14
C ALA A 7 11.96 -0.95 -30.30
N ILE A 8 12.13 -0.05 -29.33
CA ILE A 8 11.04 0.53 -28.54
C ILE A 8 10.66 1.85 -29.22
N LEU A 9 9.49 1.89 -29.85
CA LEU A 9 8.92 3.10 -30.43
C LEU A 9 7.93 3.71 -29.43
N VAL A 10 8.34 4.77 -28.74
CA VAL A 10 7.46 5.55 -27.86
C VAL A 10 6.78 6.62 -28.72
N SER A 11 5.49 6.44 -28.99
CA SER A 11 4.62 7.49 -29.52
C SER A 11 3.62 7.91 -28.44
N SER A 12 3.35 9.22 -28.40
CA SER A 12 2.83 10.00 -27.26
C SER A 12 1.43 9.64 -26.73
N SER A 13 0.88 8.45 -27.03
CA SER A 13 -0.39 8.01 -26.43
C SER A 13 -0.57 6.49 -26.31
N ARG A 14 0.37 5.63 -26.73
CA ARG A 14 0.24 4.15 -26.59
C ARG A 14 1.61 3.49 -26.46
N CYS A 15 1.78 2.65 -25.44
CA CYS A 15 2.95 1.78 -25.32
C CYS A 15 2.64 0.46 -26.06
N LEU A 16 3.40 0.16 -27.10
CA LEU A 16 3.31 -1.09 -27.87
C LEU A 16 4.55 -1.92 -27.53
N ILE A 17 4.34 -3.08 -26.89
CA ILE A 17 5.38 -4.10 -26.72
C ILE A 17 5.09 -5.18 -27.75
N LEU A 18 5.97 -5.32 -28.75
CA LEU A 18 5.91 -6.43 -29.71
C LEU A 18 6.74 -7.59 -29.15
N ILE A 19 6.05 -8.64 -28.71
CA ILE A 19 6.64 -9.96 -28.44
C ILE A 19 6.31 -10.85 -29.64
N GLY A 20 7.26 -11.69 -30.03
CA GLY A 20 7.20 -12.52 -31.24
C GLY A 20 5.87 -13.23 -31.48
N ASN A 21 5.45 -13.18 -32.74
CA ASN A 21 4.43 -13.92 -33.48
C ASN A 21 3.01 -14.16 -32.94
N ASP A 22 2.67 -13.79 -31.70
CA ASP A 22 1.28 -13.83 -31.25
C ASP A 22 0.82 -12.44 -30.76
N CYS A 23 0.01 -11.81 -31.60
CA CYS A 23 -0.49 -10.45 -31.43
C CYS A 23 -1.60 -10.39 -30.37
N VAL A 24 -1.25 -10.18 -29.09
CA VAL A 24 -2.23 -9.85 -28.05
C VAL A 24 -2.41 -8.33 -27.99
N ILE A 25 -3.46 -7.85 -28.65
CA ILE A 25 -3.91 -6.45 -28.57
C ILE A 25 -4.52 -6.23 -27.18
N SER A 26 -3.82 -5.56 -26.27
CA SER A 26 -4.44 -5.04 -25.04
C SER A 26 -5.16 -3.73 -25.37
N GLN A 27 -6.40 -3.83 -25.86
CA GLN A 27 -7.31 -2.69 -25.99
C GLN A 27 -7.69 -2.16 -24.60
N MET A 28 -7.73 -0.83 -24.46
CA MET A 28 -8.48 -0.16 -23.40
C MET A 28 -9.93 -0.65 -23.44
N LEU A 29 -10.34 -1.41 -22.43
CA LEU A 29 -11.74 -1.72 -22.16
C LEU A 29 -12.33 -0.62 -21.28
N HIS A 30 -13.01 0.33 -21.92
CA HIS A 30 -14.31 0.76 -21.44
C HIS A 30 -15.25 -0.44 -21.63
N ILE A 31 -16.05 -0.84 -20.62
CA ILE A 31 -17.41 -1.41 -20.77
C ILE A 31 -18.01 -1.78 -19.40
N GLN A 32 -19.27 -1.38 -19.24
CA GLN A 32 -20.25 -1.83 -18.26
C GLN A 32 -20.36 -3.37 -18.19
N GLY A 33 -20.49 -3.90 -16.96
CA GLY A 33 -21.17 -5.15 -16.62
C GLY A 33 -21.05 -6.36 -17.55
N ARG A 34 -20.16 -7.31 -17.19
CA ARG A 34 -20.47 -8.76 -17.11
C ARG A 34 -19.27 -9.52 -16.52
N SER A 35 -19.58 -10.48 -15.66
CA SER A 35 -18.64 -11.26 -14.84
C SER A 35 -17.79 -12.22 -15.67
N HIS A 36 -16.51 -12.39 -15.27
CA HIS A 36 -15.64 -13.58 -15.39
C HIS A 36 -14.35 -13.37 -14.52
N PRO A 37 -13.60 -14.44 -14.14
CA PRO A 37 -13.22 -14.67 -12.73
C PRO A 37 -11.82 -14.19 -12.27
N HIS A 38 -11.77 -13.80 -10.99
CA HIS A 38 -10.66 -13.73 -10.02
C HIS A 38 -9.27 -13.19 -10.47
N ARG A 39 -9.15 -11.87 -10.55
CA ARG A 39 -7.94 -11.14 -10.13
C ARG A 39 -8.24 -10.43 -8.82
N HIS A 40 -7.75 -10.97 -7.70
CA HIS A 40 -7.94 -10.36 -6.39
C HIS A 40 -7.15 -9.04 -6.33
N SER A 41 -7.89 -7.94 -6.41
CA SER A 41 -7.35 -6.60 -6.31
C SER A 41 -7.11 -6.24 -4.85
N LEU A 42 -6.12 -5.37 -4.58
CA LEU A 42 -5.71 -4.86 -3.26
C LEU A 42 -6.88 -4.26 -2.44
N PHE A 43 -8.03 -4.02 -3.08
CA PHE A 43 -9.26 -3.48 -2.51
C PHE A 43 -10.14 -4.52 -1.78
N GLU A 44 -9.96 -5.83 -1.97
CA GLU A 44 -10.83 -6.85 -1.33
C GLU A 44 -10.41 -7.22 0.10
N LEU A 45 -9.19 -6.86 0.52
CA LEU A 45 -8.72 -7.07 1.90
C LEU A 45 -9.58 -6.30 2.93
N ASP A 46 -10.10 -5.14 2.55
CA ASP A 46 -10.90 -4.29 3.44
C ASP A 46 -12.35 -4.80 3.58
N SER A 47 -12.88 -5.54 2.59
CA SER A 47 -14.26 -6.05 2.60
C SER A 47 -14.45 -7.33 3.43
N ALA A 48 -13.39 -8.10 3.69
CA ALA A 48 -13.49 -9.33 4.49
C ALA A 48 -13.52 -9.08 6.01
N LEU A 49 -13.22 -7.86 6.46
CA LEU A 49 -13.23 -7.45 7.87
C LEU A 49 -14.50 -6.70 8.29
N ALA A 50 -15.28 -6.20 7.33
CA ALA A 50 -16.54 -5.50 7.60
C ALA A 50 -17.73 -6.42 7.28
N SER A 51 -18.30 -7.07 8.30
CA SER A 51 -19.68 -7.57 8.22
C SER A 51 -20.59 -6.68 9.06
N PRO A 52 -21.78 -6.29 8.57
CA PRO A 52 -22.62 -5.28 9.20
C PRO A 52 -23.55 -5.88 10.26
N ILE A 53 -23.79 -5.13 11.34
CA ILE A 53 -24.91 -5.35 12.28
C ILE A 53 -26.11 -4.53 11.76
N PRO A 54 -27.36 -5.05 11.77
CA PRO A 54 -28.47 -4.46 11.05
C PRO A 54 -29.04 -3.20 11.71
N HIS A 55 -29.59 -2.37 10.83
CA HIS A 55 -30.23 -1.07 11.04
C HIS A 55 -31.26 -1.00 12.18
N SER A 56 -31.25 0.13 12.89
CA SER A 56 -32.48 0.84 13.24
C SER A 56 -32.39 2.30 12.77
N SER A 57 -33.40 2.69 12.02
CA SER A 57 -33.56 3.98 11.34
C SER A 57 -34.23 5.00 12.25
N SER A 58 -33.78 6.26 12.21
CA SER A 58 -34.64 7.46 12.18
C SER A 58 -33.85 8.73 11.84
N PRO A 59 -34.48 9.73 11.19
CA PRO A 59 -33.82 10.85 10.52
C PRO A 59 -33.79 12.12 11.38
N ILE A 60 -32.75 12.94 11.26
CA ILE A 60 -32.78 14.34 11.74
C ILE A 60 -32.11 15.25 10.71
N SER A 61 -32.84 16.32 10.41
CA SER A 61 -32.62 17.38 9.42
C SER A 61 -31.50 18.36 9.76
N SER A 62 -31.21 19.22 8.77
CA SER A 62 -30.55 20.55 8.82
C SER A 62 -29.03 20.53 9.00
N SER A 63 -28.23 21.38 8.37
CA SER A 63 -28.48 22.59 7.59
C SER A 63 -27.21 22.91 6.80
N SER A 64 -27.40 23.44 5.60
CA SER A 64 -26.36 24.01 4.75
C SER A 64 -25.74 25.23 5.43
N ASP A 65 -24.41 25.28 5.54
CA ASP A 65 -23.69 26.54 5.67
C ASP A 65 -22.41 26.50 4.84
N SER A 66 -22.37 27.43 3.90
CA SER A 66 -21.34 27.60 2.89
C SER A 66 -20.31 28.59 3.42
N LEU A 67 -19.04 28.21 3.52
CA LEU A 67 -17.96 29.16 3.73
C LEU A 67 -17.03 29.20 2.52
N LEU A 68 -17.22 30.29 1.79
CA LEU A 68 -16.38 30.82 0.74
C LEU A 68 -14.92 30.88 1.21
N SER A 69 -14.00 30.37 0.39
CA SER A 69 -12.59 30.71 0.50
C SER A 69 -12.04 31.09 -0.87
N SER A 70 -11.50 32.30 -0.87
CA SER A 70 -11.18 33.15 -2.00
C SER A 70 -10.08 32.57 -2.89
N SER A 71 -10.36 32.60 -4.20
CA SER A 71 -9.40 32.38 -5.27
C SER A 71 -8.32 33.47 -5.24
N ASN A 72 -7.05 33.07 -5.07
CA ASN A 72 -5.92 33.95 -5.36
C ASN A 72 -5.25 33.45 -6.64
N SER A 73 -5.53 34.14 -7.73
CA SER A 73 -4.97 33.91 -9.06
C SER A 73 -3.54 34.44 -9.09
N ASN A 74 -2.54 33.58 -9.29
CA ASN A 74 -1.25 34.00 -9.82
C ASN A 74 -0.81 33.04 -10.92
N SER A 75 -1.01 33.50 -12.14
CA SER A 75 -0.48 32.95 -13.38
C SER A 75 1.04 33.09 -13.41
N ASN A 76 1.76 31.98 -13.57
CA ASN A 76 3.11 32.02 -14.10
C ASN A 76 3.34 30.80 -14.97
N SER A 77 3.32 31.04 -16.28
CA SER A 77 3.72 30.11 -17.33
C SER A 77 5.24 29.89 -17.28
N ALA A 78 5.66 28.70 -16.84
CA ALA A 78 7.04 28.25 -17.02
C ALA A 78 7.11 26.71 -17.08
N SER A 79 7.50 26.23 -18.27
CA SER A 79 8.11 24.95 -18.67
C SER A 79 8.18 23.75 -17.69
N PRO A 80 7.94 22.50 -18.15
CA PRO A 80 7.98 21.30 -17.32
C PRO A 80 9.43 20.84 -17.08
N ARG A 81 10.17 21.56 -16.23
CA ARG A 81 11.46 21.11 -15.71
C ARG A 81 11.48 21.26 -14.19
N ARG A 82 11.48 20.09 -13.54
CA ARG A 82 12.00 19.80 -12.19
C ARG A 82 11.64 20.83 -11.12
N ARG A 83 10.56 20.54 -10.39
CA ARG A 83 10.37 21.07 -9.04
C ARG A 83 10.64 19.97 -8.01
N ARG A 84 11.93 19.77 -7.71
CA ARG A 84 12.33 19.55 -6.31
C ARG A 84 12.17 20.91 -5.63
N VAL A 85 10.96 21.26 -5.23
CA VAL A 85 10.78 22.38 -4.30
C VAL A 85 11.40 21.92 -2.98
N ASN A 86 12.28 22.74 -2.40
CA ASN A 86 12.80 22.50 -1.05
C ASN A 86 11.63 22.15 -0.12
N LYS A 87 11.67 20.96 0.51
CA LYS A 87 10.63 20.51 1.47
C LYS A 87 10.36 21.55 2.58
N LEU A 88 11.32 22.44 2.85
CA LEU A 88 11.24 23.52 3.84
C LEU A 88 10.25 24.65 3.48
N ASP A 89 9.98 24.91 2.19
CA ASP A 89 9.09 26.01 1.76
C ASP A 89 7.67 25.53 1.35
N ARG A 90 7.42 24.22 1.37
CA ARG A 90 6.11 23.68 1.02
C ARG A 90 5.16 23.79 2.21
N ARG A 91 4.03 24.48 2.01
CA ARG A 91 2.92 24.43 2.97
C ARG A 91 2.45 22.98 3.10
N LEU A 92 2.51 22.46 4.32
CA LEU A 92 1.97 21.15 4.68
C LEU A 92 0.50 21.01 4.27
N SER A 93 0.10 19.79 3.97
CA SER A 93 -1.31 19.44 3.79
C SER A 93 -2.13 19.77 5.06
N TYR A 94 -3.46 19.89 4.89
CA TYR A 94 -4.36 20.18 6.00
C TYR A 94 -4.25 19.11 7.11
N ASN A 95 -4.34 17.83 6.77
CA ASN A 95 -4.26 16.74 7.73
C ASN A 95 -2.87 16.65 8.39
N ALA A 96 -1.78 16.88 7.65
CA ALA A 96 -0.45 16.98 8.25
C ALA A 96 -0.35 18.10 9.30
N ARG A 97 -0.96 19.28 9.06
CA ARG A 97 -0.98 20.36 10.06
C ARG A 97 -1.76 19.97 11.31
N ILE A 98 -2.87 19.25 11.17
CA ILE A 98 -3.67 18.77 12.32
C ILE A 98 -2.83 17.81 13.16
N PHE A 99 -2.25 16.78 12.55
CA PHE A 99 -1.45 15.81 13.30
C PHE A 99 -0.20 16.42 13.92
N ARG A 100 0.41 17.40 13.26
CA ARG A 100 1.49 18.20 13.87
C ARG A 100 0.99 18.96 15.11
N GLY A 101 -0.18 19.59 15.02
CA GLY A 101 -0.82 20.27 16.15
C GLY A 101 -1.09 19.31 17.31
N MET A 102 -1.74 18.18 17.03
CA MET A 102 -1.99 17.11 18.02
C MET A 102 -0.70 16.66 18.71
N ARG A 103 0.39 16.51 17.94
CA ARG A 103 1.71 16.12 18.49
C ARG A 103 2.26 17.15 19.46
N LEU A 104 2.15 18.43 19.11
CA LEU A 104 2.59 19.54 19.96
C LEU A 104 1.72 19.66 21.23
N ASP A 105 0.43 19.34 21.11
CA ASP A 105 -0.53 19.37 22.22
C ASP A 105 -0.51 18.07 23.07
N GLY A 106 0.32 17.09 22.70
CA GLY A 106 0.41 15.79 23.39
C GLY A 106 -0.79 14.87 23.19
N VAL A 107 -1.64 15.15 22.20
CA VAL A 107 -2.81 14.35 21.84
C VAL A 107 -2.41 13.27 20.83
N LYS A 108 -2.84 12.03 21.07
CA LYS A 108 -2.58 10.91 20.15
C LYS A 108 -3.73 10.74 19.16
N PRO A 109 -3.45 10.58 17.85
CA PRO A 109 -4.47 10.17 16.89
C PRO A 109 -4.91 8.72 17.14
N SER A 110 -6.18 8.46 16.87
CA SER A 110 -6.78 7.13 16.87
C SER A 110 -6.56 6.42 15.53
N ALA A 111 -6.84 5.11 15.50
CA ALA A 111 -6.86 4.36 14.24
C ALA A 111 -7.95 4.87 13.28
N GLU A 112 -9.08 5.36 13.80
CA GLU A 112 -10.18 5.93 13.00
C GLU A 112 -9.77 7.23 12.31
N ASP A 113 -8.94 8.06 12.95
CA ASP A 113 -8.39 9.27 12.34
C ASP A 113 -7.52 8.92 11.12
N VAL A 114 -6.68 7.89 11.25
CA VAL A 114 -5.83 7.39 10.15
C VAL A 114 -6.69 6.81 9.03
N GLN A 115 -7.70 6.00 9.38
CA GLN A 115 -8.61 5.40 8.41
C GLN A 115 -9.39 6.47 7.64
N THR A 116 -9.84 7.53 8.32
CA THR A 116 -10.53 8.67 7.70
C THR A 116 -9.61 9.40 6.73
N CYS A 117 -8.39 9.75 7.15
CA CYS A 117 -7.41 10.38 6.26
C CYS A 117 -7.08 9.52 5.03
N ARG A 118 -6.99 8.20 5.20
CA ARG A 118 -6.77 7.26 4.08
C ARG A 118 -7.93 7.27 3.10
N ARG A 119 -9.18 7.30 3.58
CA ARG A 119 -10.38 7.40 2.72
C ARG A 119 -10.42 8.72 1.98
N GLU A 120 -10.24 9.84 2.67
CA GLU A 120 -10.23 11.17 2.05
C GLU A 120 -9.15 11.28 0.97
N ALA A 121 -7.94 10.76 1.22
CA ALA A 121 -6.87 10.76 0.23
C ALA A 121 -7.19 9.89 -0.99
N ARG A 122 -7.85 8.75 -0.77
CA ARG A 122 -8.34 7.86 -1.85
C ARG A 122 -9.40 8.53 -2.70
N ASP A 123 -10.37 9.17 -2.07
CA ASP A 123 -11.48 9.83 -2.75
C ASP A 123 -10.93 11.00 -3.57
N ALA A 124 -10.09 11.85 -2.98
CA ALA A 124 -9.41 12.94 -3.68
C ALA A 124 -8.58 12.46 -4.88
N PHE A 125 -7.90 11.31 -4.77
CA PHE A 125 -7.16 10.72 -5.88
C PHE A 125 -8.09 10.17 -6.98
N THR A 126 -9.19 9.54 -6.60
CA THR A 126 -10.13 8.90 -7.53
C THR A 126 -10.95 9.92 -8.30
N ASP A 127 -11.39 10.98 -7.62
CA ASP A 127 -12.19 12.07 -8.20
C ASP A 127 -11.36 13.00 -9.10
N ALA A 128 -10.03 12.97 -8.96
CA ALA A 128 -9.13 13.76 -9.78
C ALA A 128 -9.07 13.28 -11.23
N SER A 129 -9.64 14.08 -12.14
CA SER A 129 -9.57 13.84 -13.59
C SER A 129 -8.14 14.00 -14.13
N GLU A 130 -7.44 15.03 -13.68
CA GLU A 130 -6.09 15.36 -14.13
C GLU A 130 -5.00 14.60 -13.38
N ARG A 131 -3.90 14.32 -14.09
CA ARG A 131 -2.73 13.66 -13.52
C ARG A 131 -2.12 14.48 -12.38
N ASP A 132 -1.97 15.79 -12.55
CA ASP A 132 -1.32 16.64 -11.55
C ASP A 132 -2.12 16.71 -10.25
N ALA A 133 -3.45 16.69 -10.33
CA ALA A 133 -4.32 16.58 -9.17
C ALA A 133 -4.16 15.23 -8.44
N ARG A 134 -4.02 14.13 -9.18
CA ARG A 134 -3.69 12.81 -8.61
C ARG A 134 -2.34 12.77 -7.92
N LEU A 135 -1.31 13.36 -8.53
CA LEU A 135 0.02 13.48 -7.93
C LEU A 135 -0.03 14.33 -6.66
N LYS A 136 -0.81 15.42 -6.67
CA LYS A 136 -1.02 16.27 -5.49
C LYS A 136 -1.71 15.51 -4.35
N ALA A 137 -2.72 14.70 -4.62
CA ALA A 137 -3.39 13.89 -3.59
C ALA A 137 -2.41 12.90 -2.93
N ILE A 138 -1.53 12.28 -3.72
CA ILE A 138 -0.44 11.42 -3.20
C ILE A 138 0.53 12.22 -2.33
N ASP A 139 0.97 13.39 -2.79
CA ASP A 139 1.89 14.25 -2.03
C ASP A 139 1.28 14.69 -0.69
N ASP A 140 0.01 15.12 -0.70
CA ASP A 140 -0.68 15.57 0.51
C ASP A 140 -0.87 14.40 1.51
N ALA A 141 -1.02 13.17 1.01
CA ALA A 141 -1.03 11.96 1.82
C ALA A 141 0.36 11.60 2.39
N LEU A 142 1.43 11.77 1.61
CA LEU A 142 2.80 11.60 2.09
C LEU A 142 3.13 12.55 3.23
N ASP A 143 2.78 13.84 3.09
CA ASP A 143 2.93 14.84 4.15
C ASP A 143 2.18 14.41 5.43
N THR A 144 0.97 13.86 5.28
CA THR A 144 0.14 13.39 6.39
C THR A 144 0.81 12.22 7.12
N VAL A 145 1.31 11.24 6.37
CA VAL A 145 2.00 10.07 6.92
C VAL A 145 3.34 10.45 7.58
N GLU A 146 4.05 11.46 7.06
CA GLU A 146 5.27 11.97 7.72
C GLU A 146 5.00 12.48 9.14
N GLU A 147 3.82 13.03 9.44
CA GLU A 147 3.47 13.38 10.81
C GLU A 147 2.93 12.19 11.61
N LEU A 148 2.12 11.31 10.98
CA LEU A 148 1.57 10.13 11.65
C LEU A 148 2.65 9.12 12.10
N ILE A 149 3.74 8.97 11.34
CA ILE A 149 4.83 8.03 11.68
C ILE A 149 5.49 8.38 13.02
N MET A 150 5.42 9.66 13.43
CA MET A 150 5.97 10.14 14.70
C MET A 150 5.17 9.67 15.91
N PHE A 151 3.93 9.19 15.70
CA PHE A 151 3.09 8.62 16.75
C PHE A 151 3.21 7.11 16.90
N VAL A 152 3.97 6.44 16.03
CA VAL A 152 4.22 5.00 16.15
C VAL A 152 4.92 4.72 17.48
N PRO A 153 4.32 3.92 18.38
CA PRO A 153 4.92 3.60 19.66
C PRO A 153 6.14 2.70 19.46
N ASP A 154 7.05 2.68 20.44
CA ASP A 154 8.19 1.77 20.41
C ASP A 154 7.76 0.30 20.56
N CYS A 155 6.65 0.08 21.26
CA CYS A 155 5.99 -1.21 21.40
C CYS A 155 4.47 -0.99 21.46
N ALA A 156 3.73 -1.55 20.50
CA ALA A 156 2.28 -1.54 20.41
C ALA A 156 1.69 -2.57 21.39
N ALA A 157 1.74 -2.23 22.68
CA ALA A 157 1.32 -3.10 23.76
C ALA A 157 -0.21 -3.24 23.86
N THR A 158 -0.96 -2.24 23.39
CA THR A 158 -2.43 -2.25 23.43
C THR A 158 -3.02 -2.62 22.07
N GLU A 159 -4.26 -3.12 22.09
CA GLU A 159 -5.00 -3.39 20.86
C GLU A 159 -5.20 -2.11 20.02
N SER A 160 -5.46 -0.98 20.68
CA SER A 160 -5.58 0.34 20.04
C SER A 160 -4.30 0.73 19.29
N ASP A 161 -3.12 0.55 19.92
CA ASP A 161 -1.83 0.82 19.28
C ASP A 161 -1.62 -0.09 18.06
N GLN A 162 -1.99 -1.38 18.17
CA GLN A 162 -1.87 -2.33 17.07
C GLN A 162 -2.80 -1.97 15.91
N PHE A 163 -4.03 -1.53 16.19
CA PHE A 163 -4.95 -1.04 15.16
C PHE A 163 -4.45 0.24 14.50
N PHE A 164 -3.89 1.19 15.26
CA PHE A 164 -3.29 2.40 14.72
C PHE A 164 -2.15 2.08 13.73
N VAL A 165 -1.21 1.22 14.14
CA VAL A 165 -0.08 0.80 13.31
C VAL A 165 -0.57 0.01 12.07
N ASN A 166 -1.60 -0.82 12.23
CA ASN A 166 -2.22 -1.54 11.12
C ASN A 166 -2.85 -0.59 10.09
N GLU A 167 -3.66 0.39 10.52
CA GLU A 167 -4.26 1.37 9.59
C GLU A 167 -3.19 2.25 8.93
N LEU A 168 -2.14 2.63 9.66
CA LEU A 168 -1.03 3.37 9.09
C LEU A 168 -0.30 2.55 8.00
N SER A 169 -0.09 1.26 8.22
CA SER A 169 0.48 0.38 7.19
C SER A 169 -0.41 0.23 5.95
N ALA A 170 -1.75 0.23 6.12
CA ALA A 170 -2.69 0.20 5.01
C ALA A 170 -2.66 1.51 4.23
N PHE A 171 -2.47 2.64 4.93
CA PHE A 171 -2.31 3.95 4.30
C PHE A 171 -1.02 3.99 3.46
N LEU A 172 0.09 3.51 4.01
CA LEU A 172 1.34 3.37 3.25
C LEU A 172 1.19 2.49 2.01
N ALA A 173 0.55 1.32 2.15
CA ALA A 173 0.34 0.43 1.02
C ALA A 173 -0.42 1.13 -0.10
N TRP A 174 -1.50 1.84 0.24
CA TRP A 174 -2.22 2.63 -0.76
C TRP A 174 -1.35 3.70 -1.42
N ILE A 175 -0.59 4.49 -0.64
CA ILE A 175 0.26 5.56 -1.18
C ILE A 175 1.29 4.98 -2.17
N TYR A 176 2.06 3.99 -1.74
CA TYR A 176 3.18 3.48 -2.52
C TYR A 176 2.76 2.64 -3.73
N SER A 177 1.65 1.91 -3.65
CA SER A 177 1.03 1.29 -4.82
C SER A 177 0.51 2.37 -5.79
N SER A 178 -0.15 3.41 -5.28
CA SER A 178 -0.63 4.51 -6.14
C SER A 178 0.53 5.24 -6.83
N MET A 179 1.62 5.48 -6.12
CA MET A 179 2.84 6.08 -6.69
C MET A 179 3.39 5.23 -7.83
N ARG A 180 3.52 3.90 -7.63
CA ARG A 180 4.07 2.97 -8.62
C ARG A 180 3.38 3.09 -9.99
N PHE A 181 2.07 3.32 -10.00
CA PHE A 181 1.25 3.34 -11.22
C PHE A 181 0.83 4.75 -11.68
N SER A 182 1.08 5.81 -10.91
CA SER A 182 0.68 7.19 -11.25
C SER A 182 1.74 7.99 -12.02
N GLY A 183 2.74 7.31 -12.59
CA GLY A 183 3.75 7.93 -13.45
C GLY A 183 4.95 8.53 -12.73
N TYR A 184 5.21 8.10 -11.50
CA TYR A 184 6.40 8.40 -10.68
C TYR A 184 7.64 7.56 -11.07
N ILE A 185 7.73 7.10 -12.32
CA ILE A 185 8.66 6.05 -12.76
C ILE A 185 10.14 6.46 -12.57
N SER A 186 10.46 7.75 -12.73
CA SER A 186 11.85 8.23 -12.63
C SER A 186 12.43 8.23 -11.21
N CYS A 187 11.61 7.98 -10.18
CA CYS A 187 12.00 8.09 -8.77
C CYS A 187 11.67 6.82 -7.96
N LEU A 188 11.40 5.69 -8.62
CA LEU A 188 10.94 4.46 -7.94
C LEU A 188 11.91 3.96 -6.88
N ASP A 189 13.23 4.06 -7.11
CA ASP A 189 14.25 3.72 -6.11
C ASP A 189 14.12 4.56 -4.83
N ALA A 190 13.97 5.88 -4.97
CA ALA A 190 13.79 6.76 -3.83
C ALA A 190 12.49 6.46 -3.07
N HIS A 191 11.41 6.17 -3.81
CA HIS A 191 10.13 5.79 -3.20
C HIS A 191 10.25 4.47 -2.43
N PHE A 192 10.92 3.48 -3.00
CA PHE A 192 11.12 2.20 -2.32
C PHE A 192 11.97 2.36 -1.05
N ARG A 193 13.01 3.20 -1.08
CA ARG A 193 13.79 3.54 0.12
C ARG A 193 12.94 4.23 1.19
N ASP A 194 12.16 5.23 0.81
CA ASP A 194 11.26 5.92 1.76
C ASP A 194 10.22 4.95 2.35
N LEU A 195 9.66 4.05 1.52
CA LEU A 195 8.74 3.00 1.95
C LEU A 195 9.41 2.10 3.00
N LYS A 196 10.61 1.60 2.70
CA LYS A 196 11.38 0.75 3.61
C LYS A 196 11.63 1.44 4.94
N ASP A 197 12.01 2.70 4.93
CA ASP A 197 12.30 3.46 6.15
C ASP A 197 11.05 3.57 7.04
N ARG A 198 9.87 3.73 6.45
CA ARG A 198 8.60 3.75 7.18
C ARG A 198 8.25 2.38 7.76
N PHE A 199 8.41 1.30 6.99
CA PHE A 199 8.19 -0.06 7.49
C PHE A 199 9.23 -0.49 8.53
N ARG A 200 10.46 0.04 8.48
CA ARG A 200 11.48 -0.15 9.53
C ARG A 200 11.02 0.40 10.87
N ARG A 201 10.17 1.43 10.89
CA ARG A 201 9.56 1.96 12.13
C ARG A 201 8.35 1.15 12.58
N LEU A 202 7.52 0.68 11.64
CA LEU A 202 6.26 -0.02 11.94
C LEU A 202 6.46 -1.46 12.41
N LEU A 203 7.28 -2.25 11.70
CA LEU A 203 7.39 -3.68 11.95
C LEU A 203 7.89 -3.99 13.37
N PRO A 204 8.95 -3.35 13.90
CA PRO A 204 9.42 -3.62 15.26
C PRO A 204 8.42 -3.24 16.35
N ALA A 205 7.48 -2.32 16.06
CA ALA A 205 6.50 -1.87 17.04
C ALA A 205 5.49 -2.98 17.38
N ILE A 206 5.22 -3.94 16.49
CA ILE A 206 4.25 -5.02 16.75
C ILE A 206 4.98 -6.33 17.09
N PRO A 207 4.56 -7.09 18.13
CA PRO A 207 5.14 -8.38 18.45
C PRO A 207 4.84 -9.45 17.38
N TYR A 208 5.77 -10.41 17.20
CA TYR A 208 5.60 -11.55 16.28
C TYR A 208 4.42 -12.49 16.62
N THR A 209 3.83 -12.36 17.80
CA THR A 209 2.65 -13.15 18.22
C THR A 209 1.33 -12.53 17.78
N SER A 210 1.36 -11.34 17.15
CA SER A 210 0.18 -10.60 16.72
C SER A 210 -0.17 -10.92 15.26
N GLU A 211 -1.44 -11.20 14.98
CA GLU A 211 -1.95 -11.35 13.60
C GLU A 211 -1.72 -10.06 12.78
N GLN A 212 -1.83 -8.89 13.42
CA GLN A 212 -1.62 -7.58 12.80
C GLN A 212 -0.19 -7.44 12.25
N ARG A 213 0.82 -7.99 12.94
CA ARG A 213 2.19 -8.00 12.42
C ARG A 213 2.27 -8.69 11.06
N HIS A 214 1.69 -9.88 10.96
CA HIS A 214 1.74 -10.65 9.73
C HIS A 214 0.91 -10.03 8.60
N LEU A 215 -0.19 -9.34 8.92
CA LEU A 215 -0.93 -8.52 7.95
C LEU A 215 -0.09 -7.35 7.42
N ILE A 216 0.64 -6.66 8.29
CA ILE A 216 1.55 -5.57 7.89
C ILE A 216 2.66 -6.13 6.99
N THR A 217 3.28 -7.25 7.36
CA THR A 217 4.33 -7.86 6.53
C THR A 217 3.77 -8.39 5.20
N LEU A 218 2.53 -8.89 5.17
CA LEU A 218 1.87 -9.23 3.92
C LEU A 218 1.76 -8.02 3.00
N ARG A 219 1.30 -6.86 3.51
CA ARG A 219 1.26 -5.62 2.72
C ARG A 219 2.66 -5.20 2.25
N PHE A 220 3.66 -5.28 3.13
CA PHE A 220 5.04 -4.99 2.77
C PHE A 220 5.55 -5.91 1.65
N SER A 221 5.30 -7.21 1.74
CA SER A 221 5.70 -8.19 0.72
C SER A 221 5.00 -7.96 -0.63
N GLN A 222 3.75 -7.47 -0.62
CA GLN A 222 3.04 -7.08 -1.85
C GLN A 222 3.70 -5.86 -2.49
N LEU A 223 4.06 -4.85 -1.70
CA LEU A 223 4.80 -3.70 -2.20
C LEU A 223 6.18 -4.11 -2.71
N CYS A 224 6.88 -5.02 -2.03
CA CYS A 224 8.14 -5.58 -2.52
C CYS A 224 7.95 -6.25 -3.88
N LEU A 225 6.85 -6.95 -4.12
CA LEU A 225 6.55 -7.53 -5.42
C LEU A 225 6.29 -6.46 -6.49
N GLU A 226 5.57 -5.38 -6.18
CA GLU A 226 5.35 -4.26 -7.10
C GLU A 226 6.64 -3.49 -7.43
N TYR A 227 7.59 -3.51 -6.49
CA TYR A 227 8.91 -2.88 -6.55
C TYR A 227 10.04 -3.92 -6.68
N ALA A 228 9.79 -5.08 -7.30
CA ALA A 228 10.73 -6.21 -7.30
C ALA A 228 12.15 -5.87 -7.76
N GLU A 229 12.28 -5.00 -8.76
CA GLU A 229 13.57 -4.53 -9.31
C GLU A 229 14.43 -3.75 -8.29
N MET A 230 13.84 -3.23 -7.21
CA MET A 230 14.50 -2.43 -6.18
C MET A 230 14.65 -3.17 -4.85
N VAL A 231 14.02 -4.33 -4.70
CA VAL A 231 14.06 -5.09 -3.44
C VAL A 231 15.50 -5.49 -3.14
N ASP A 232 15.91 -5.37 -1.87
CA ASP A 232 17.21 -5.81 -1.36
C ASP A 232 17.09 -6.96 -0.35
N GLU A 233 18.22 -7.48 0.10
CA GLU A 233 18.28 -8.69 0.94
C GLU A 233 17.62 -8.48 2.29
N GLU A 234 17.75 -7.28 2.85
CA GLU A 234 17.09 -6.89 4.09
C GLU A 234 15.57 -7.00 3.96
N SER A 235 14.99 -6.49 2.87
CA SER A 235 13.53 -6.56 2.64
C SER A 235 13.01 -7.99 2.50
N LEU A 236 13.76 -8.85 1.81
CA LEU A 236 13.41 -10.28 1.74
C LEU A 236 13.52 -10.96 3.10
N GLU A 237 14.57 -10.65 3.87
CA GLU A 237 14.81 -11.27 5.16
C GLU A 237 13.70 -10.92 6.16
N TRP A 238 13.21 -9.69 6.18
CA TRP A 238 12.06 -9.32 7.01
C TRP A 238 10.84 -10.20 6.72
N CYS A 239 10.51 -10.39 5.43
CA CYS A 239 9.39 -11.22 5.02
C CYS A 239 9.59 -12.71 5.37
N LYS A 240 10.81 -13.24 5.22
CA LYS A 240 11.15 -14.62 5.58
C LYS A 240 11.04 -14.87 7.07
N VAL A 241 11.57 -13.97 7.91
CA VAL A 241 11.52 -14.09 9.36
C VAL A 241 10.08 -14.09 9.84
N ASP A 242 9.26 -13.12 9.41
CA ASP A 242 7.84 -13.07 9.79
C ASP A 242 7.08 -14.32 9.32
N MET A 243 7.44 -14.92 8.18
CA MET A 243 6.84 -16.18 7.73
C MET A 243 7.16 -17.36 8.63
N GLN A 244 8.40 -17.48 9.10
CA GLN A 244 8.76 -18.52 10.06
C GLN A 244 7.98 -18.39 11.38
N TYR A 245 7.70 -17.17 11.83
CA TYR A 245 6.87 -16.93 13.01
C TYR A 245 5.39 -17.23 12.74
N LEU A 246 4.87 -16.88 11.56
CA LEU A 246 3.50 -17.18 11.16
C LEU A 246 3.26 -18.70 11.11
N ASP A 247 4.16 -19.47 10.50
CA ASP A 247 4.06 -20.93 10.43
C ASP A 247 4.04 -21.57 11.83
N LYS A 248 4.88 -21.07 12.75
CA LYS A 248 4.87 -21.49 14.16
C LYS A 248 3.55 -21.16 14.83
N MET A 249 3.01 -19.94 14.61
CA MET A 249 1.74 -19.51 15.19
C MET A 249 0.57 -20.39 14.69
N ILE A 250 0.52 -20.69 13.39
CA ILE A 250 -0.46 -21.60 12.79
C ILE A 250 -0.35 -22.98 13.45
N THR A 251 0.86 -23.55 13.51
CA THR A 251 1.10 -24.88 14.11
C THR A 251 0.64 -24.97 15.57
N VAL A 252 0.94 -23.93 16.37
CA VAL A 252 0.52 -23.89 17.78
C VAL A 252 -1.00 -23.83 17.91
N ARG A 253 -1.68 -23.05 17.05
CA ARG A 253 -3.14 -22.92 17.05
C ARG A 253 -3.83 -24.19 16.60
N GLU A 254 -3.37 -24.82 15.53
CA GLU A 254 -3.88 -26.12 15.05
C GLU A 254 -3.84 -27.18 16.16
N ARG A 255 -2.71 -27.27 16.87
CA ARG A 255 -2.56 -28.19 18.02
C ARG A 255 -3.57 -27.88 19.11
N ARG A 256 -3.76 -26.61 19.46
CA ARG A 256 -4.74 -26.20 20.48
C ARG A 256 -6.18 -26.57 20.09
N ASN A 257 -6.55 -26.31 18.83
CA ASN A 257 -7.87 -26.60 18.29
C ASN A 257 -8.13 -28.12 18.23
N SER A 258 -7.12 -28.92 17.92
CA SER A 258 -7.24 -30.38 17.91
C SER A 258 -7.55 -30.99 19.30
N ILE A 259 -7.13 -30.33 20.38
CA ILE A 259 -7.34 -30.75 21.77
C ILE A 259 -8.69 -30.26 22.32
N GLY A 260 -9.20 -29.12 21.84
CA GLY A 260 -10.37 -28.41 22.39
C GLY A 260 -11.74 -28.75 21.80
N LYS A 261 -11.88 -29.81 20.99
CA LYS A 261 -13.10 -30.14 20.19
C LYS A 261 -14.41 -30.44 20.95
N ASN A 262 -14.51 -30.13 22.24
CA ASN A 262 -15.70 -30.37 23.07
C ASN A 262 -16.62 -29.14 23.27
N SER A 263 -16.29 -27.94 22.78
CA SER A 263 -17.21 -26.78 22.81
C SER A 263 -17.53 -26.27 21.39
N GLY A 264 -18.81 -26.28 21.01
CA GLY A 264 -19.25 -26.06 19.62
C GLY A 264 -19.25 -24.60 19.13
N CYS A 265 -19.16 -23.59 20.01
CA CYS A 265 -19.18 -22.17 19.63
C CYS A 265 -17.75 -21.62 19.41
N ASP A 266 -16.83 -21.91 20.34
CA ASP A 266 -15.43 -21.48 20.28
C ASP A 266 -14.68 -22.05 19.06
N ASN A 267 -15.16 -23.20 18.56
CA ASN A 267 -14.53 -23.88 17.44
C ASN A 267 -14.70 -23.11 16.11
N TYR A 268 -15.79 -22.36 15.90
CA TYR A 268 -16.00 -21.61 14.65
C TYR A 268 -15.09 -20.38 14.53
N GLU A 269 -14.94 -19.62 15.61
CA GLU A 269 -14.06 -18.44 15.62
C GLU A 269 -12.59 -18.84 15.46
N ALA A 270 -12.18 -19.92 16.15
CA ALA A 270 -10.85 -20.48 16.03
C ALA A 270 -10.54 -21.01 14.61
N GLU A 271 -11.49 -21.73 13.99
CA GLU A 271 -11.36 -22.18 12.60
C GLU A 271 -11.34 -21.00 11.60
N ARG A 272 -12.08 -19.92 11.88
CA ARG A 272 -12.06 -18.71 11.04
C ARG A 272 -10.72 -18.00 11.13
N GLU A 273 -10.17 -17.85 12.34
CA GLU A 273 -8.86 -17.25 12.57
C GLU A 273 -7.75 -18.08 11.91
N GLU A 274 -7.78 -19.41 12.05
CA GLU A 274 -6.83 -20.31 11.39
C GLU A 274 -6.84 -20.15 9.87
N ARG A 275 -8.03 -20.09 9.26
CA ARG A 275 -8.18 -19.84 7.81
C ARG A 275 -7.58 -18.51 7.39
N ARG A 276 -7.78 -17.44 8.17
CA ARG A 276 -7.16 -16.12 7.87
C ARG A 276 -5.64 -16.20 7.92
N LEU A 277 -5.07 -16.84 8.94
CA LEU A 277 -3.63 -16.99 9.04
C LEU A 277 -3.04 -17.78 7.87
N ARG A 278 -3.71 -18.86 7.45
CA ARG A 278 -3.29 -19.65 6.28
C ARG A 278 -3.32 -18.81 5.00
N ASP A 279 -4.36 -18.01 4.77
CA ASP A 279 -4.43 -17.11 3.61
C ASP A 279 -3.26 -16.11 3.61
N ILE A 280 -2.95 -15.52 4.77
CA ILE A 280 -1.80 -14.63 4.92
C ILE A 280 -0.50 -15.36 4.56
N ALA A 281 -0.32 -16.58 5.09
CA ALA A 281 0.87 -17.39 4.85
C ALA A 281 1.04 -17.77 3.37
N ASP A 282 -0.03 -18.24 2.73
CA ASP A 282 -0.02 -18.63 1.32
C ASP A 282 0.32 -17.44 0.42
N ARG A 283 -0.27 -16.27 0.67
CA ARG A 283 -0.02 -15.06 -0.12
C ARG A 283 1.37 -14.50 0.08
N MET A 284 1.89 -14.52 1.31
CA MET A 284 3.27 -14.11 1.57
C MET A 284 4.27 -15.08 0.93
N ARG A 285 4.03 -16.40 0.99
CA ARG A 285 4.85 -17.40 0.30
C ARG A 285 4.89 -17.16 -1.20
N TYR A 286 3.72 -16.92 -1.81
CA TYR A 286 3.62 -16.56 -3.21
C TYR A 286 4.43 -15.30 -3.55
N ASN A 287 4.30 -14.22 -2.76
CA ASN A 287 5.05 -12.99 -2.99
C ASN A 287 6.57 -13.23 -2.90
N LEU A 288 7.02 -13.95 -1.87
CA LEU A 288 8.44 -14.27 -1.66
C LEU A 288 9.04 -15.04 -2.84
N GLU A 289 8.34 -16.07 -3.32
CA GLU A 289 8.77 -16.86 -4.47
C GLU A 289 8.90 -15.97 -5.72
N ARG A 290 7.90 -15.13 -5.98
CA ARG A 290 7.89 -14.22 -7.13
C ARG A 290 9.00 -13.16 -7.08
N ILE A 291 9.29 -12.61 -5.91
CA ILE A 291 10.39 -11.64 -5.73
C ILE A 291 11.74 -12.35 -5.96
N GLN A 292 11.92 -13.55 -5.41
CA GLN A 292 13.16 -14.33 -5.60
C GLN A 292 13.42 -14.70 -7.06
N LEU A 293 12.37 -15.06 -7.80
CA LEU A 293 12.48 -15.31 -9.24
C LEU A 293 12.93 -14.05 -9.99
N ALA A 294 12.29 -12.91 -9.72
CA ALA A 294 12.68 -11.63 -10.35
C ALA A 294 14.14 -11.25 -10.05
N TRP A 295 14.61 -11.53 -8.84
CA TRP A 295 15.99 -11.34 -8.45
C TRP A 295 16.99 -12.23 -9.18
N GLN A 296 16.67 -13.51 -9.36
CA GLN A 296 17.53 -14.46 -10.07
C GLN A 296 17.68 -14.05 -11.54
N ASP A 297 16.60 -13.58 -12.16
CA ASP A 297 16.61 -13.05 -13.52
C ASP A 297 17.54 -11.83 -13.61
N CYS A 298 17.41 -10.85 -12.71
CA CYS A 298 18.30 -9.68 -12.65
C CYS A 298 19.79 -10.03 -12.41
N ALA A 299 20.07 -11.04 -11.58
CA ALA A 299 21.45 -11.49 -11.34
C ALA A 299 22.05 -12.19 -12.59
N SER A 300 21.21 -12.88 -13.36
CA SER A 300 21.62 -13.56 -14.59
C SER A 300 21.92 -12.59 -15.76
N GLU A 301 21.32 -11.39 -15.75
CA GLU A 301 21.56 -10.31 -16.72
C GLU A 301 22.84 -9.50 -16.45
N SER A 302 23.65 -9.85 -15.44
CA SER A 302 24.97 -9.23 -15.18
C SER A 302 26.06 -9.54 -16.23
N ARG A 303 25.69 -9.87 -17.47
CA ARG A 303 26.62 -9.95 -18.62
C ARG A 303 26.48 -8.74 -19.53
N VAL A 304 27.42 -7.81 -19.29
CA VAL A 304 27.93 -6.73 -20.16
C VAL A 304 27.06 -5.47 -20.28
N PRO A 305 27.55 -4.28 -19.85
CA PRO A 305 26.94 -3.01 -20.19
C PRO A 305 27.37 -2.62 -21.61
N GLU A 306 26.61 -3.04 -22.63
CA GLU A 306 26.73 -2.40 -23.94
C GLU A 306 25.94 -1.08 -23.93
N LYS A 307 26.70 0.01 -23.96
CA LYS A 307 26.23 1.35 -24.31
C LYS A 307 25.40 1.27 -25.60
N LEU A 308 24.12 1.63 -25.52
CA LEU A 308 23.33 1.95 -26.71
C LEU A 308 23.19 3.48 -26.79
N VAL A 309 23.93 4.02 -27.74
CA VAL A 309 23.84 5.36 -28.35
C VAL A 309 22.52 5.48 -29.11
#